data_AF-A0A962TCH8-F1
#
_entry.id   AF-A0A962TCH8-F1
#
_cell.length_a   1.000
_cell.length_b   1.000
_cell.length_c   1.000
_cell.angle_alpha   90.00
_cell.angle_beta   90.00
_cell.angle_gamma   90.00
#
_symmetry.space_group_name_H-M   'P 1'
#
loop_
_entity.id
_entity.type
_entity.pdbx_description
1 polymer ?
#
loop_
_entity_poly.entity_id
_entity_poly.type
_entity_poly.pdbx_seq_one_letter_code
_entity_poly.pdbx_strand_id
1 'polypeptide(L)' 'MTQGLLDLSWWQLILVTLVLTHVTIVSVTVYLHRAQAHRALDLHPLLAHFFRFWLWLT' A
#
# COMPACT_ATOMS: atom_id res chain seq x y z
N MET A 1 -1.68 31.16 8.18
CA MET A 1 -1.27 30.06 7.29
C MET A 1 -1.78 28.79 7.93
N THR A 2 -2.78 28.15 7.33
CA THR A 2 -3.44 26.99 7.92
C THR A 2 -2.51 25.79 7.82
N GLN A 3 -1.84 25.53 8.93
CA GLN A 3 -1.20 24.28 9.27
C GLN A 3 -2.11 23.09 8.91
N GLY A 4 -1.53 22.09 8.21
CA GLY A 4 -2.28 20.99 7.60
C GLY A 4 -2.94 20.11 8.66
N LEU A 5 -3.99 19.37 8.32
CA LEU A 5 -4.83 18.65 9.28
C LEU A 5 -4.07 17.71 10.26
N LEU A 6 -2.85 17.29 9.89
CA LEU A 6 -1.99 16.38 10.65
C LEU A 6 -0.70 17.02 11.16
N ASP A 7 -0.39 18.27 10.77
CA ASP A 7 0.83 19.01 11.14
C ASP A 7 2.11 18.19 11.19
N LEU A 8 2.31 17.38 10.14
CA LEU A 8 3.44 16.47 10.05
C LEU A 8 4.76 17.23 9.85
N SER A 9 5.79 16.82 10.59
CA SER A 9 7.15 17.28 10.33
C SER A 9 7.67 16.71 9.00
N TRP A 10 8.67 17.35 8.42
CA TRP A 10 9.23 16.96 7.12
C TRP A 10 9.74 15.50 7.09
N TRP A 11 10.33 15.01 8.17
CA TRP A 11 10.74 13.60 8.28
C TRP A 11 9.55 12.65 8.37
N GLN A 12 8.47 13.05 9.05
CA GLN A 12 7.25 12.24 9.10
C GLN A 12 6.62 12.12 7.70
N LEU A 13 6.65 13.18 6.89
CA LEU A 13 6.19 13.12 5.50
C LEU A 13 7.02 12.13 4.67
N ILE A 14 8.34 12.12 4.83
CA ILE A 14 9.22 11.15 4.16
C ILE A 14 8.85 9.73 4.57
N LEU A 15 8.71 9.47 5.88
CA LEU A 15 8.33 8.14 6.38
C LEU A 15 6.97 7.69 5.86
N VAL A 16 5.96 8.57 5.89
CA VAL A 16 4.63 8.29 5.33
C VAL A 16 4.75 7.94 3.85
N THR A 17 5.48 8.74 3.07
CA THR A 17 5.68 8.51 1.64
C THR A 17 6.35 7.16 1.37
N LEU A 18 7.38 6.81 2.15
CA LEU A 18 8.08 5.54 2.02
C LEU A 18 7.17 4.35 2.35
N VAL A 19 6.37 4.45 3.42
CA VAL A 19 5.42 3.40 3.81
C VAL A 19 4.35 3.22 2.73
N LEU A 20 3.72 4.31 2.27
CA LEU A 20 2.71 4.26 1.22
C LEU A 20 3.28 3.63 -0.06
N THR A 21 4.47 4.08 -0.48
CA THR A 21 5.15 3.56 -1.66
C THR A 21 5.44 2.07 -1.52
N HIS A 22 5.94 1.64 -0.35
CA HIS A 22 6.25 0.25 -0.09
C HIS A 22 4.99 -0.63 -0.18
N VAL A 23 3.90 -0.21 0.46
CA VAL A 23 2.62 -0.97 0.43
C VAL A 23 2.09 -1.07 -1.01
N THR A 24 2.19 0.00 -1.80
CA THR A 24 1.77 -0.04 -3.22
C THR A 24 2.65 -0.97 -4.05
N ILE A 25 3.98 -0.93 -3.88
CA ILE A 25 4.91 -1.84 -4.56
C ILE A 25 4.56 -3.30 -4.23
N VAL A 26 4.34 -3.62 -2.96
CA VAL A 26 3.97 -4.99 -2.54
C VAL A 26 2.60 -5.38 -3.13
N SER A 27 1.64 -4.47 -3.14
CA SER A 27 0.30 -4.72 -3.72
C SER A 27 0.39 -5.06 -5.21
N VAL A 28 1.17 -4.33 -5.99
CA VAL A 28 1.31 -4.59 -7.45
C VAL A 28 2.15 -5.83 -7.71
N THR A 29 3.28 -5.99 -7.01
CA THR A 29 4.23 -7.07 -7.30
C THR A 29 3.82 -8.43 -6.74
N VAL A 30 3.28 -8.48 -5.51
CA VAL A 30 2.88 -9.75 -4.87
C VAL A 30 1.42 -10.07 -5.15
N TYR A 31 0.51 -9.14 -4.86
CA TYR A 31 -0.93 -9.41 -5.01
C TYR A 31 -1.37 -9.44 -6.48
N LEU A 32 -1.15 -8.38 -7.25
CA LEU A 32 -1.58 -8.36 -8.66
C LEU A 32 -0.75 -9.28 -9.55
N HIS A 33 0.57 -9.15 -9.53
CA HIS A 33 1.41 -9.90 -10.46
C HIS A 33 1.56 -11.37 -10.07
N ARG A 34 2.01 -11.68 -8.83
CA ARG A 34 2.29 -13.07 -8.45
C ARG A 34 1.04 -13.88 -8.13
N ALA A 35 0.13 -13.33 -7.31
CA ALA A 35 -1.06 -14.07 -6.87
C ALA A 35 -2.20 -14.02 -7.91
N GLN A 36 -2.52 -12.87 -8.49
CA GLN A 36 -3.66 -12.76 -9.42
C GLN A 36 -3.31 -13.12 -10.87
N ALA A 37 -2.20 -12.60 -11.42
CA ALA A 37 -1.84 -12.84 -12.82
C ALA A 37 -1.19 -14.22 -13.02
N HIS A 38 -0.18 -14.55 -12.21
CA HIS A 38 0.56 -15.80 -12.35
C HIS A 38 0.04 -16.94 -11.48
N ARG A 39 -0.85 -16.68 -10.51
CA ARG A 39 -1.38 -17.68 -9.56
C ARG A 39 -0.27 -18.55 -8.95
N ALA A 40 0.90 -17.96 -8.72
CA ALA A 40 2.08 -18.66 -8.22
C ALA A 40 2.12 -18.71 -6.68
N LEU A 41 1.22 -17.99 -6.01
CA LEU A 41 1.15 -17.88 -4.57
C LEU A 41 -0.31 -17.72 -4.11
N ASP A 42 -0.73 -18.57 -3.17
CA ASP A 42 -2.02 -18.45 -2.49
C ASP A 42 -1.89 -17.52 -1.28
N LEU A 43 -2.62 -16.40 -1.31
CA LEU A 43 -2.64 -15.41 -0.23
C LEU A 43 -3.75 -15.72 0.77
N HIS A 44 -3.45 -15.49 2.05
CA HIS A 44 -4.47 -15.53 3.09
C HIS A 44 -5.62 -14.56 2.75
N PRO A 45 -6.90 -14.94 2.92
CA PRO A 45 -8.05 -14.12 2.52
C PRO A 45 -8.03 -12.70 3.10
N LEU A 46 -7.56 -12.55 4.34
CA LEU A 46 -7.40 -11.24 4.98
C LEU A 46 -6.42 -10.33 4.21
N LEU A 47 -5.27 -10.87 3.79
CA LEU A 47 -4.28 -10.12 3.03
C LEU A 47 -4.80 -9.78 1.63
N ALA A 48 -5.52 -10.72 1.00
CA ALA A 48 -6.15 -10.47 -0.29
C ALA A 48 -7.16 -9.32 -0.21
N HIS A 49 -7.99 -9.28 0.84
CA HIS A 49 -8.92 -8.17 1.05
C HIS A 49 -8.21 -6.86 1.37
N PHE A 50 -7.14 -6.88 2.18
CA PHE A 50 -6.33 -5.71 2.47
C PHE A 50 -5.73 -5.11 1.19
N PHE A 51 -5.05 -5.91 0.36
CA PHE A 51 -4.45 -5.42 -0.89
C PHE A 51 -5.50 -4.95 -1.88
N ARG A 52 -6.64 -5.63 -1.96
CA ARG A 52 -7.76 -5.21 -2.81
C ARG A 52 -8.34 -3.87 -2.37
N PHE A 53 -8.50 -3.67 -1.06
CA PHE A 53 -8.93 -2.39 -0.51
C PHE A 53 -7.89 -1.30 -0.75
N TRP A 54 -6.61 -1.61 -0.55
CA TRP A 54 -5.50 -0.68 -0.77
C TRP A 54 -5.47 -0.17 -2.21
N LEU A 55 -5.54 -1.08 -3.18
CA LEU A 55 -5.56 -0.76 -4.61
C LEU A 55 -6.83 -0.01 -5.06
N TRP A 56 -7.90 -0.02 -4.27
CA TRP A 56 -9.07 0.81 -4.53
C TRP A 56 -8.89 2.24 -3.98
N LEU A 57 -8.17 2.37 -2.86
CA LEU A 57 -7.91 3.66 -2.22
C LEU A 57 -6.88 4.50 -3.01
N THR A 58 -5.94 3.85 -3.69
CA THR A 58 -4.88 4.47 -4.51
C THR A 58 -5.25 4.51 -5.98
#